data_AF-A0AAW8L814-F1
#
_entry.id   AF-A0AAW8L814-F1
#
_cell.length_a   1.000
_cell.length_b   1.000
_cell.length_c   1.000
_cell.angle_alpha   90.00
_cell.angle_beta   90.00
_cell.angle_gamma   90.00
#
_symmetry.space_group_name_H-M   'P 1'
#
loop_
_entity.id
_entity.type
_entity.pdbx_description
1 polymer ?
#
loop_
_entity_poly.entity_id
_entity_poly.type
_entity_poly.pdbx_seq_one_letter_code
_entity_poly.pdbx_strand_id
1 'polypeptide(L)'
;EDAYSILSKLAGVFRAISYWDGDNIVCDADIPQDTLFTYTRANIIGEPEYNGTRARDRHNAVKVAWDNPANHYKTEYEFVRDEKSIAEMRQVRLLDLNAWGCTSRGQAQRAGHWALKSEQLETRIVTLKVGLDGYIPSPGKVIELADSLFAGRANGGRISSVSADRKSITLDRDDVVAVAGDRLVINGENGKAQTRIIQSISGRV
;
A
#
# COMPACT_ATOMS: atom_id res chain seq x y z
N GLU A 1 -28.54 11.06 3.02
CA GLU A 1 -27.20 10.43 3.08
C GLU A 1 -27.29 9.26 4.04
N ASP A 2 -26.80 8.10 3.65
CA ASP A 2 -26.77 6.93 4.53
C ASP A 2 -25.68 7.11 5.60
N ALA A 3 -25.93 6.65 6.83
CA ALA A 3 -25.00 6.84 7.96
C ALA A 3 -23.57 6.39 7.65
N TYR A 4 -23.42 5.29 6.88
CA TYR A 4 -22.13 4.79 6.42
C TYR A 4 -21.38 5.80 5.53
N SER A 5 -22.10 6.48 4.62
CA SER A 5 -21.50 7.48 3.73
C SER A 5 -20.91 8.67 4.48
N ILE A 6 -21.55 9.08 5.59
CA ILE A 6 -21.06 10.16 6.45
C ILE A 6 -19.80 9.70 7.20
N LEU A 7 -19.79 8.47 7.73
CA LEU A 7 -18.62 7.90 8.39
C LEU A 7 -17.43 7.77 7.44
N SER A 8 -17.66 7.33 6.19
CA SER A 8 -16.60 7.27 5.18
C SER A 8 -16.07 8.65 4.79
N LYS A 9 -16.95 9.66 4.68
CA LYS A 9 -16.52 11.06 4.45
C LYS A 9 -15.68 11.59 5.60
N LEU A 10 -16.10 11.31 6.84
CA LEU A 10 -15.38 11.69 8.05
C LEU A 10 -14.01 11.01 8.11
N ALA A 11 -13.93 9.70 7.83
CA ALA A 11 -12.68 8.94 7.75
C ALA A 11 -11.72 9.53 6.71
N GLY A 12 -12.25 9.96 5.55
CA GLY A 12 -11.46 10.62 4.50
C GLY A 12 -10.75 11.91 4.94
N VAL A 13 -11.28 12.63 5.94
CA VAL A 13 -10.68 13.88 6.46
C VAL A 13 -9.31 13.63 7.09
N PHE A 14 -9.18 12.54 7.85
CA PHE A 14 -7.98 12.19 8.59
C PHE A 14 -7.22 11.01 7.96
N ARG A 15 -7.50 10.71 6.68
CA ARG A 15 -6.81 9.65 5.91
C ARG A 15 -6.98 8.28 6.56
N ALA A 16 -8.22 7.94 6.89
CA ALA A 16 -8.57 6.60 7.32
C ALA A 16 -9.44 5.90 6.29
N ILE A 17 -9.43 4.58 6.38
CA ILE A 17 -10.38 3.71 5.70
C ILE A 17 -11.45 3.32 6.70
N SER A 18 -12.70 3.27 6.25
CA SER A 18 -13.80 2.65 6.98
C SER A 18 -14.29 1.45 6.20
N TYR A 19 -14.42 0.28 6.83
CA TYR A 19 -14.99 -0.91 6.20
C TYR A 19 -15.86 -1.68 7.20
N TRP A 20 -16.74 -2.52 6.67
CA TRP A 20 -17.58 -3.43 7.44
C TRP A 20 -16.94 -4.81 7.50
N ASP A 21 -16.67 -5.31 8.70
CA ASP A 21 -16.04 -6.63 8.91
C ASP A 21 -17.08 -7.77 9.11
N GLY A 22 -18.36 -7.48 8.88
CA GLY A 22 -19.46 -8.43 9.10
C GLY A 22 -20.24 -8.19 10.39
N ASP A 23 -19.61 -7.63 11.42
CA ASP A 23 -20.22 -7.34 12.73
C ASP A 23 -20.09 -5.87 13.16
N ASN A 24 -18.94 -5.25 12.88
CA ASN A 24 -18.66 -3.86 13.29
C ASN A 24 -18.12 -3.04 12.11
N ILE A 25 -18.34 -1.72 12.16
CA ILE A 25 -17.64 -0.76 11.29
C ILE A 25 -16.26 -0.54 11.90
N VAL A 26 -15.22 -0.95 11.19
CA VAL A 26 -13.83 -0.73 11.58
C VAL A 26 -13.32 0.51 10.85
N CYS A 27 -12.67 1.40 11.60
CA CYS A 27 -11.96 2.55 11.06
C CYS A 27 -10.47 2.36 11.34
N ASP A 28 -9.65 2.32 10.29
CA ASP A 28 -8.19 2.20 10.41
C ASP A 28 -7.52 3.41 9.74
N ALA A 29 -6.56 4.01 10.44
CA ALA A 29 -5.85 5.17 9.95
C ALA A 29 -4.68 4.75 9.06
N ASP A 30 -4.46 5.48 7.96
CA ASP A 30 -3.29 5.33 7.12
C ASP A 30 -2.07 5.94 7.84
N ILE A 31 -1.43 5.10 8.65
CA ILE A 31 -0.19 5.41 9.36
C ILE A 31 0.93 4.49 8.86
N PRO A 32 2.19 4.93 8.89
CA PRO A 32 3.31 4.05 8.58
C PRO A 32 3.25 2.78 9.43
N GLN A 33 3.21 1.63 8.76
CA GLN A 33 3.13 0.31 9.37
C GLN A 33 4.20 -0.59 8.77
N ASP A 34 4.75 -1.49 9.59
CA ASP A 34 5.59 -2.57 9.10
C ASP A 34 4.75 -3.57 8.29
N THR A 35 5.41 -4.27 7.37
CA THR A 35 4.80 -5.35 6.60
C THR A 35 4.23 -6.41 7.54
N LEU A 36 2.92 -6.67 7.42
CA LEU A 36 2.27 -7.70 8.22
C LEU A 36 2.55 -9.10 7.66
N PHE A 37 2.37 -9.27 6.35
CA PHE A 37 2.47 -10.58 5.71
C PHE A 37 3.11 -10.47 4.33
N THR A 38 3.95 -11.44 3.99
CA THR A 38 4.60 -11.52 2.67
C THR A 38 3.99 -12.64 1.85
N TYR A 39 3.35 -12.31 0.74
CA TYR A 39 2.86 -13.28 -0.23
C TYR A 39 3.95 -13.67 -1.21
N THR A 40 4.07 -14.97 -1.46
CA THR A 40 4.93 -15.54 -2.50
C THR A 40 4.07 -16.23 -3.54
N ARG A 41 4.68 -16.63 -4.66
CA ARG A 41 3.99 -17.46 -5.67
C ARG A 41 3.46 -18.79 -5.12
N ALA A 42 3.95 -19.26 -3.97
CA ALA A 42 3.44 -20.47 -3.33
C ALA A 42 2.10 -20.27 -2.60
N ASN A 43 1.68 -19.03 -2.33
CA ASN A 43 0.41 -18.69 -1.68
C ASN A 43 -0.65 -18.20 -2.67
N ILE A 44 -0.23 -17.81 -3.87
CA ILE A 44 -1.09 -17.23 -4.90
C ILE A 44 -1.67 -18.34 -5.78
N ILE A 45 -2.98 -18.28 -6.02
CA ILE A 45 -3.71 -19.15 -6.92
C ILE A 45 -3.69 -18.53 -8.31
N GLY A 46 -3.02 -19.19 -9.26
CA GLY A 46 -2.84 -18.67 -10.61
C GLY A 46 -1.71 -17.64 -10.67
N GLU A 47 -1.90 -16.59 -11.48
CA GLU A 47 -0.91 -15.52 -11.67
C GLU A 47 -1.41 -14.19 -11.10
N PRO A 48 -0.50 -13.38 -10.52
CA PRO A 48 -0.83 -12.01 -10.14
C PRO A 48 -1.17 -11.17 -11.39
N GLU A 49 -2.31 -10.49 -11.36
CA GLU A 49 -2.67 -9.54 -12.42
C GLU A 49 -2.18 -8.15 -12.08
N TYR A 50 -1.60 -7.48 -13.07
CA TYR A 50 -0.93 -6.20 -12.88
C TYR A 50 -1.50 -5.14 -13.80
N ASN A 51 -2.14 -4.13 -13.20
CA ASN A 51 -2.73 -3.03 -13.94
C ASN A 51 -2.03 -1.72 -13.58
N GLY A 52 -1.55 -1.01 -14.60
CA GLY A 52 -1.02 0.35 -14.43
C GLY A 52 -2.12 1.40 -14.55
N THR A 53 -1.94 2.52 -13.87
CA THR A 53 -2.76 3.71 -14.11
C THR A 53 -2.38 4.34 -15.45
N ARG A 54 -3.37 4.83 -16.20
CA ARG A 54 -3.10 5.45 -17.51
C ARG A 54 -2.42 6.78 -17.27
N ALA A 55 -1.50 7.15 -18.15
CA ALA A 55 -0.79 8.42 -18.04
C ALA A 55 -1.75 9.62 -17.96
N ARG A 56 -2.90 9.58 -18.68
CA ARG A 56 -3.90 10.64 -18.72
C ARG A 56 -4.63 10.87 -17.38
N ASP A 57 -4.77 9.80 -16.59
CA ASP A 57 -5.51 9.82 -15.32
C ASP A 57 -4.62 10.33 -14.18
N ARG A 58 -3.34 10.60 -14.45
CA ARG A 58 -2.39 11.20 -13.52
C ARG A 58 -2.38 12.71 -13.69
N HIS A 59 -2.86 13.39 -12.66
CA HIS A 59 -2.87 14.83 -12.50
C HIS A 59 -1.55 15.32 -11.90
N ASN A 60 -1.26 16.59 -12.13
CA ASN A 60 -0.03 17.23 -11.64
C ASN A 60 -0.28 18.61 -10.99
N ALA A 61 -1.54 19.02 -10.95
CA ALA A 61 -2.03 20.12 -10.14
C ALA A 61 -3.36 19.73 -9.49
N VAL A 62 -3.61 20.22 -8.28
CA VAL A 62 -4.86 20.00 -7.55
C VAL A 62 -5.41 21.36 -7.13
N LYS A 63 -6.70 21.57 -7.40
CA LYS A 63 -7.49 22.68 -6.86
C LYS A 63 -8.31 22.15 -5.69
N VAL A 64 -7.97 22.56 -4.48
CA VAL A 64 -8.59 22.09 -3.24
C VAL A 64 -9.59 23.12 -2.74
N ALA A 65 -10.85 22.76 -2.69
CA ALA A 65 -11.90 23.57 -2.07
C ALA A 65 -11.87 23.42 -0.54
N TRP A 66 -11.91 24.53 0.20
CA TRP A 66 -11.97 24.58 1.67
C TRP A 66 -12.76 25.80 2.13
N ASP A 67 -13.33 25.75 3.34
CA ASP A 67 -14.22 26.81 3.85
C ASP A 67 -13.46 27.76 4.78
N ASN A 68 -13.34 29.03 4.41
CA ASN A 68 -12.50 30.00 5.13
C ASN A 68 -13.23 30.67 6.30
N PRO A 69 -12.88 30.42 7.58
CA PRO A 69 -13.52 31.06 8.72
C PRO A 69 -13.32 32.59 8.75
N ALA A 70 -12.21 33.09 8.20
CA ALA A 70 -11.94 34.52 8.12
C ALA A 70 -12.78 35.24 7.06
N ASN A 71 -13.39 34.49 6.12
CA ASN A 71 -14.25 35.00 5.06
C ASN A 71 -15.67 34.44 5.17
N HIS A 72 -16.23 34.42 6.39
CA HIS A 72 -17.60 33.97 6.68
C HIS A 72 -17.90 32.54 6.18
N TYR A 73 -16.92 31.63 6.25
CA TYR A 73 -17.03 30.25 5.77
C TYR A 73 -17.39 30.14 4.28
N LYS A 74 -17.03 31.13 3.47
CA LYS A 74 -17.09 30.99 2.02
C LYS A 74 -16.05 29.98 1.54
N THR A 75 -16.44 29.18 0.56
CA THR A 75 -15.55 28.22 -0.08
C THR A 75 -14.50 28.97 -0.91
N GLU A 76 -13.24 28.78 -0.54
CA GLU A 76 -12.06 29.26 -1.25
C GLU A 76 -11.28 28.08 -1.83
N TYR A 77 -10.36 28.38 -2.74
CA TYR A 77 -9.58 27.37 -3.44
C TYR A 77 -8.09 27.55 -3.20
N GLU A 78 -7.43 26.48 -2.78
CA GLU A 78 -5.98 26.41 -2.70
C GLU A 78 -5.45 25.57 -3.87
N PHE A 79 -4.44 26.08 -4.55
CA PHE A 79 -3.81 25.38 -5.67
C PHE A 79 -2.49 24.77 -5.23
N VAL A 80 -2.37 23.45 -5.35
CA VAL A 80 -1.13 22.71 -5.11
C VAL A 80 -0.66 22.16 -6.45
N ARG A 81 0.61 22.40 -6.79
CA ARG A 81 1.19 22.01 -8.07
C ARG A 81 2.47 21.23 -7.84
N ASP A 82 2.69 20.21 -8.66
CA ASP A 82 3.99 19.57 -8.77
C ASP A 82 4.71 20.05 -10.02
N GLU A 83 5.63 20.99 -9.83
CA GLU A 83 6.42 21.59 -10.89
C GLU A 83 7.26 20.56 -11.66
N LYS A 84 7.76 19.52 -10.98
CA LYS A 84 8.58 18.48 -11.60
C LYS A 84 7.76 17.67 -12.60
N SER A 85 6.61 17.14 -12.15
CA SER A 85 5.70 16.39 -13.03
C SER A 85 5.14 17.26 -14.17
N ILE A 86 4.87 18.55 -13.92
CA ILE A 86 4.45 19.49 -14.97
C ILE A 86 5.54 19.67 -16.03
N ALA A 87 6.80 19.85 -15.62
CA ALA A 87 7.93 20.00 -16.53
C ALA A 87 8.14 18.73 -17.40
N GLU A 88 8.00 17.55 -16.79
CA GLU A 88 8.13 16.26 -17.47
C GLU A 88 6.98 16.02 -18.47
N MET A 89 5.73 16.29 -18.07
CA MET A 89 4.56 16.06 -18.93
C MET A 89 4.31 17.19 -19.94
N ARG A 90 4.94 18.36 -19.78
CA ARG A 90 4.74 19.59 -20.57
C ARG A 90 3.28 20.06 -20.66
N GLN A 91 2.44 19.61 -19.74
CA GLN A 91 1.01 19.87 -19.70
C GLN A 91 0.58 20.00 -18.25
N VAL A 92 -0.41 20.85 -17.98
CA VAL A 92 -1.03 20.95 -16.65
C VAL A 92 -2.33 20.16 -16.67
N ARG A 93 -2.49 19.26 -15.71
CA ARG A 93 -3.69 18.45 -15.51
C ARG A 93 -4.19 18.69 -14.10
N LEU A 94 -5.38 19.26 -14.03
CA LEU A 94 -5.99 19.72 -12.79
C LEU A 94 -6.96 18.67 -12.26
N LEU A 95 -6.78 18.30 -11.00
CA LEU A 95 -7.75 17.57 -10.20
C LEU A 95 -8.54 18.56 -9.33
N ASP A 96 -9.86 18.52 -9.42
CA ASP A 96 -10.73 19.28 -8.51
C ASP A 96 -11.02 18.41 -7.26
N LEU A 97 -10.48 18.82 -6.11
CA LEU A 97 -10.64 18.12 -4.83
C LEU A 97 -11.49 18.96 -3.88
N ASN A 98 -12.55 18.37 -3.33
CA ASN A 98 -13.34 19.01 -2.28
C ASN A 98 -12.93 18.48 -0.89
N ALA A 99 -12.32 19.32 -0.06
CA ALA A 99 -11.90 18.93 1.28
C ALA A 99 -13.05 19.13 2.27
N TRP A 100 -13.81 18.06 2.51
CA TRP A 100 -14.94 18.08 3.43
C TRP A 100 -14.53 18.48 4.85
N GLY A 101 -15.24 19.43 5.45
CA GLY A 101 -14.98 19.91 6.82
C GLY A 101 -13.64 20.63 7.01
N CYS A 102 -12.95 20.99 5.92
CA CYS A 102 -11.66 21.66 5.98
C CYS A 102 -11.84 23.16 6.21
N THR A 103 -11.43 23.65 7.38
CA THR A 103 -11.50 25.08 7.76
C THR A 103 -10.13 25.76 7.81
N SER A 104 -9.07 25.03 7.48
CA SER A 104 -7.69 25.52 7.52
C SER A 104 -7.03 25.40 6.15
N ARG A 105 -6.47 26.51 5.67
CA ARG A 105 -5.65 26.55 4.44
C ARG A 105 -4.52 25.51 4.46
N GLY A 106 -3.87 25.31 5.61
CA GLY A 106 -2.78 24.33 5.73
C GLY A 106 -3.25 22.88 5.61
N GLN A 107 -4.47 22.59 6.06
CA GLN A 107 -5.08 21.26 5.85
C GLN A 107 -5.42 21.05 4.37
N ALA A 108 -5.95 22.07 3.68
CA ALA A 108 -6.20 22.01 2.25
C ALA A 108 -4.92 21.77 1.45
N GLN A 109 -3.82 22.45 1.78
CA GLN A 109 -2.50 22.20 1.16
C GLN A 109 -2.03 20.76 1.35
N ARG A 110 -2.11 20.22 2.58
CA ARG A 110 -1.73 18.82 2.85
C ARG A 110 -2.59 17.84 2.06
N ALA A 111 -3.89 18.10 1.94
CA ALA A 111 -4.79 17.28 1.15
C ALA A 111 -4.42 17.27 -0.34
N GLY A 112 -4.08 18.43 -0.91
CA GLY A 112 -3.61 18.54 -2.29
C GLY A 112 -2.28 17.83 -2.52
N HIS A 113 -1.31 17.98 -1.61
CA HIS A 113 -0.03 17.27 -1.71
C HIS A 113 -0.18 15.76 -1.59
N TRP A 114 -1.06 15.29 -0.71
CA TRP A 114 -1.36 13.86 -0.59
C TRP A 114 -1.95 13.33 -1.90
N ALA A 115 -2.95 14.00 -2.48
CA ALA A 115 -3.58 13.57 -3.72
C ALA A 115 -2.57 13.48 -4.88
N LEU A 116 -1.69 14.48 -5.03
CA LEU A 116 -0.62 14.44 -6.04
C LEU A 116 0.37 13.29 -5.81
N LYS A 117 0.82 13.11 -4.56
CA LYS A 117 1.78 12.05 -4.23
C LYS A 117 1.19 10.66 -4.44
N SER A 118 -0.07 10.43 -4.05
CA SER A 118 -0.75 9.17 -4.29
C SER A 118 -0.84 8.87 -5.79
N GLU A 119 -1.30 9.80 -6.63
CA GLU A 119 -1.38 9.54 -8.08
C GLU A 119 -0.01 9.32 -8.75
N GLN A 120 1.07 9.92 -8.22
CA GLN A 120 2.42 9.78 -8.75
C GLN A 120 3.14 8.51 -8.28
N LEU A 121 2.90 8.07 -7.04
CA LEU A 121 3.57 6.92 -6.44
C LEU A 121 2.76 5.63 -6.67
N GLU A 122 1.43 5.69 -6.53
CA GLU A 122 0.52 4.54 -6.64
C GLU A 122 0.14 4.29 -8.11
N THR A 123 1.15 4.00 -8.92
CA THR A 123 0.98 3.84 -10.38
C THR A 123 0.50 2.46 -10.80
N ARG A 124 0.42 1.51 -9.87
CA ARG A 124 0.19 0.10 -10.17
C ARG A 124 -0.69 -0.56 -9.14
N ILE A 125 -1.66 -1.32 -9.63
CA ILE A 125 -2.54 -2.18 -8.85
C ILE A 125 -2.16 -3.62 -9.13
N VAL A 126 -2.12 -4.42 -8.07
CA VAL A 126 -1.93 -5.86 -8.16
C VAL A 126 -3.20 -6.55 -7.68
N THR A 127 -3.77 -7.41 -8.50
CA THR A 127 -4.90 -8.27 -8.12
C THR A 127 -4.37 -9.68 -7.91
N LEU A 128 -4.55 -10.20 -6.70
CA LEU A 128 -4.10 -11.52 -6.29
C LEU A 128 -5.30 -12.36 -5.87
N LYS A 129 -5.26 -13.65 -6.20
CA LYS A 129 -6.15 -14.65 -5.60
C LYS A 129 -5.30 -15.51 -4.68
N VAL A 130 -5.73 -15.69 -3.45
CA VAL A 130 -5.00 -16.45 -2.42
C VAL A 130 -5.96 -17.43 -1.76
N GLY A 131 -5.40 -18.44 -1.09
CA GLY A 131 -6.17 -19.37 -0.27
C GLY A 131 -6.67 -18.73 1.04
N LEU A 132 -6.88 -19.57 2.05
CA LEU A 132 -7.35 -19.13 3.37
C LEU A 132 -6.40 -18.14 4.06
N ASP A 133 -5.11 -18.18 3.72
CA ASP A 133 -4.10 -17.21 4.17
C ASP A 133 -4.48 -15.75 3.84
N GLY A 134 -5.35 -15.53 2.86
CA GLY A 134 -5.89 -14.22 2.52
C GLY A 134 -6.64 -13.51 3.65
N TYR A 135 -7.11 -14.27 4.64
CA TYR A 135 -7.81 -13.72 5.81
C TYR A 135 -6.84 -13.16 6.87
N ILE A 136 -5.53 -13.45 6.78
CA ILE A 136 -4.55 -13.00 7.77
C ILE A 136 -4.42 -11.47 7.78
N PRO A 137 -4.13 -10.79 6.65
CA PRO A 137 -4.12 -9.33 6.62
C PRO A 137 -5.52 -8.75 6.46
N SER A 138 -5.99 -8.03 7.48
CA SER A 138 -7.19 -7.20 7.39
C SER A 138 -7.01 -6.05 6.39
N PRO A 139 -8.11 -5.50 5.83
CA PRO A 139 -8.05 -4.30 5.00
C PRO A 139 -7.30 -3.15 5.69
N GLY A 140 -6.46 -2.44 4.94
CA GLY A 140 -5.63 -1.34 5.44
C GLY A 140 -4.22 -1.75 5.90
N LYS A 141 -3.90 -3.05 5.97
CA LYS A 141 -2.57 -3.53 6.34
C LYS A 141 -1.61 -3.59 5.16
N VAL A 142 -0.35 -3.25 5.42
CA VAL A 142 0.74 -3.31 4.44
C VAL A 142 1.17 -4.76 4.26
N ILE A 143 1.21 -5.21 3.00
CA ILE A 143 1.66 -6.55 2.60
C ILE A 143 2.85 -6.43 1.65
N GLU A 144 3.73 -7.43 1.67
CA GLU A 144 4.80 -7.57 0.69
C GLU A 144 4.42 -8.63 -0.34
N LEU A 145 4.84 -8.43 -1.58
CA LEU A 145 4.68 -9.40 -2.66
C LEU A 145 6.05 -9.77 -3.20
N ALA A 146 6.49 -11.00 -2.91
CA ALA A 146 7.69 -11.59 -3.48
C ALA A 146 7.33 -12.30 -4.78
N ASP A 147 7.34 -11.56 -5.89
CA ASP A 147 7.12 -12.10 -7.24
C ASP A 147 8.46 -12.38 -7.94
N SER A 148 8.59 -13.60 -8.46
CA SER A 148 9.78 -14.06 -9.19
C SER A 148 9.91 -13.38 -10.55
N LEU A 149 8.82 -12.91 -11.16
CA LEU A 149 8.88 -12.20 -12.45
C LEU A 149 9.60 -10.84 -12.29
N PHE A 150 9.36 -10.14 -11.17
CA PHE A 150 10.05 -8.90 -10.85
C PHE A 150 11.47 -9.11 -10.38
N ALA A 151 11.72 -10.18 -9.62
CA ALA A 151 13.05 -10.50 -9.13
C ALA A 151 13.96 -11.10 -10.21
N GLY A 152 13.40 -11.61 -11.32
CA GLY A 152 14.15 -12.33 -12.35
C GLY A 152 14.72 -13.68 -11.89
N ARG A 153 14.36 -14.12 -10.68
CA ARG A 153 14.79 -15.37 -10.04
C ARG A 153 13.70 -15.87 -9.11
N ALA A 154 13.65 -17.18 -8.86
CA ALA A 154 12.78 -17.72 -7.82
C ALA A 154 13.31 -17.26 -6.45
N ASN A 155 12.54 -16.40 -5.79
CA ASN A 155 12.89 -15.71 -4.55
C ASN A 155 11.91 -16.00 -3.41
N GLY A 156 11.08 -17.04 -3.55
CA GLY A 156 10.06 -17.39 -2.58
C GLY A 156 9.71 -18.87 -2.63
N GLY A 157 9.29 -19.41 -1.49
CA GLY A 157 8.94 -20.81 -1.31
C GLY A 157 8.23 -21.04 0.03
N ARG A 158 7.96 -22.30 0.35
CA ARG A 158 7.42 -22.70 1.66
C ARG A 158 8.54 -23.28 2.51
N ILE A 159 8.42 -23.08 3.81
CA ILE A 159 9.33 -23.71 4.78
C ILE A 159 8.90 -25.16 4.95
N SER A 160 9.82 -26.08 4.67
CA SER A 160 9.63 -27.52 4.87
C SER A 160 9.94 -27.91 6.31
N SER A 161 11.03 -27.38 6.87
CA SER A 161 11.41 -27.61 8.26
C SER A 161 12.22 -26.45 8.83
N VAL A 162 12.14 -26.28 10.15
CA VAL A 162 12.96 -25.33 10.90
C VAL A 162 13.75 -26.12 11.93
N SER A 163 15.06 -25.85 12.04
CA SER A 163 15.89 -26.49 13.07
C SER A 163 15.43 -26.09 14.48
N ALA A 164 15.66 -26.97 15.46
CA ALA A 164 15.32 -26.73 16.86
C ALA A 164 15.93 -25.42 17.41
N ASP A 165 17.11 -25.03 16.92
CA ASP A 165 17.79 -23.80 17.31
C ASP A 165 17.25 -22.54 16.62
N ARG A 166 16.28 -22.68 15.70
CA ARG A 166 15.71 -21.60 14.86
C ARG A 166 16.73 -20.79 14.05
N LYS A 167 17.90 -21.37 13.80
CA LYS A 167 19.00 -20.75 13.04
C LYS A 167 19.09 -21.22 11.60
N SER A 168 18.51 -22.36 11.27
CA SER A 168 18.51 -22.92 9.93
C SER A 168 17.10 -23.33 9.51
N ILE A 169 16.81 -23.12 8.22
CA ILE A 169 15.49 -23.24 7.64
C ILE A 169 15.63 -24.00 6.33
N THR A 170 14.89 -25.09 6.19
CA THR A 170 14.90 -25.88 4.96
C THR A 170 13.72 -25.48 4.09
N LEU A 171 13.98 -25.11 2.84
CA LEU A 171 12.94 -24.77 1.87
C LEU A 171 12.31 -26.03 1.22
N ASP A 172 11.10 -25.88 0.70
CA ASP A 172 10.35 -26.93 -0.01
C ASP A 172 10.96 -27.31 -1.38
N ARG A 173 11.76 -26.43 -1.96
CA ARG A 173 12.22 -26.50 -3.36
C ARG A 173 13.69 -26.10 -3.53
N ASP A 174 14.34 -26.61 -4.58
CA ASP A 174 15.77 -26.39 -4.90
C ASP A 174 16.04 -25.14 -5.75
N ASP A 175 15.01 -24.57 -6.36
CA ASP A 175 15.13 -23.51 -7.37
C ASP A 175 15.22 -22.10 -6.76
N VAL A 176 15.10 -21.95 -5.44
CA VAL A 176 15.23 -20.65 -4.77
C VAL A 176 16.68 -20.20 -4.79
N VAL A 177 16.94 -19.09 -5.48
CA VAL A 177 18.28 -18.52 -5.61
C VAL A 177 18.46 -17.43 -4.55
N ALA A 178 19.16 -17.77 -3.47
CA ALA A 178 19.58 -16.82 -2.44
C ALA A 178 21.11 -16.71 -2.41
N VAL A 179 21.63 -15.59 -1.91
CA VAL A 179 23.07 -15.38 -1.67
C VAL A 179 23.28 -14.93 -0.21
N ALA A 180 24.44 -15.27 0.37
CA ALA A 180 24.81 -14.74 1.69
C ALA A 180 24.82 -13.20 1.67
N GLY A 181 24.17 -12.58 2.65
CA GLY A 181 23.90 -11.14 2.69
C GLY A 181 22.50 -10.74 2.19
N ASP A 182 21.77 -11.64 1.52
CA ASP A 182 20.38 -11.37 1.12
C ASP A 182 19.45 -11.26 2.35
N ARG A 183 18.41 -10.43 2.20
CA ARG A 183 17.37 -10.21 3.20
C ARG A 183 16.30 -11.29 3.10
N LEU A 184 16.25 -12.19 4.07
CA LEU A 184 15.23 -13.24 4.21
C LEU A 184 14.03 -12.72 4.97
N VAL A 185 12.83 -12.90 4.41
CA VAL A 185 11.55 -12.58 5.07
C VAL A 185 10.75 -13.85 5.26
N ILE A 186 10.30 -14.09 6.50
CA ILE A 186 9.58 -15.30 6.89
C ILE A 186 8.29 -14.92 7.60
N ASN A 187 7.17 -15.51 7.17
CA ASN A 187 5.93 -15.42 7.92
C ASN A 187 6.05 -16.36 9.13
N GLY A 188 6.12 -15.79 10.34
CA GLY A 188 6.16 -16.56 11.58
C GLY A 188 4.80 -17.18 11.92
N GLU A 189 4.78 -18.07 12.91
CA GLU A 189 3.56 -18.74 13.42
C GLU A 189 2.46 -17.74 13.84
N ASN A 190 2.85 -16.53 14.24
CA ASN A 190 1.94 -15.47 14.64
C ASN A 190 1.34 -14.68 13.46
N GLY A 191 1.56 -15.13 12.20
CA GLY A 191 1.10 -14.44 11.00
C GLY A 191 1.82 -13.13 10.68
N LYS A 192 2.92 -12.83 11.39
CA LYS A 192 3.75 -11.63 11.17
C LYS A 192 5.02 -11.98 10.39
N ALA A 193 5.36 -11.16 9.40
CA ALA A 193 6.61 -11.24 8.67
C ALA A 193 7.79 -10.83 9.57
N GLN A 194 8.84 -11.66 9.60
CA GLN A 194 10.10 -11.40 10.29
C GLN A 194 11.25 -11.36 9.29
N THR A 195 12.14 -10.41 9.48
CA THR A 195 13.27 -10.19 8.59
C THR A 195 14.60 -10.58 9.24
N ARG A 196 15.41 -11.34 8.51
CA ARG A 196 16.76 -11.79 8.91
C ARG A 196 17.73 -11.70 7.71
N ILE A 197 19.03 -11.69 8.00
CA ILE A 197 20.08 -11.71 6.96
C ILE A 197 20.60 -13.14 6.84
N ILE A 198 20.71 -13.62 5.61
CA ILE A 198 21.27 -14.95 5.33
C ILE A 198 22.79 -14.90 5.54
N GLN A 199 23.31 -15.75 6.42
CA GLN A 199 24.76 -15.82 6.69
C GLN A 199 25.49 -16.76 5.73
N SER A 200 24.87 -17.91 5.44
CA SER A 200 25.41 -18.94 4.56
C SER A 200 24.26 -19.78 4.02
N ILE A 201 24.53 -20.52 2.94
CA ILE A 201 23.56 -21.39 2.27
C ILE A 201 24.23 -22.74 2.05
N SER A 202 23.53 -23.82 2.40
CA SER A 202 23.97 -25.19 2.20
C SER A 202 22.85 -26.00 1.55
N GLY A 203 22.83 -26.01 0.21
CA GLY A 203 21.75 -26.64 -0.54
C GLY A 203 20.42 -25.94 -0.28
N ARG A 204 19.49 -26.64 0.39
CA ARG A 204 18.14 -26.13 0.73
C ARG A 204 18.07 -25.38 2.08
N VAL A 205 19.20 -25.24 2.78
CA VAL A 205 19.30 -24.77 4.18
C VAL A 205 20.02 -23.44 4.28
#